data_AF-A0A645CSV2-F1
#
_entry.id   AF-A0A645CSV2-F1
#
_cell.length_a   1.000
_cell.length_b   1.000
_cell.length_c   1.000
_cell.angle_alpha   90.00
_cell.angle_beta   90.00
_cell.angle_gamma   90.00
#
_symmetry.space_group_name_H-M   'P 1'
#
loop_
_entity.id
_entity.type
_entity.pdbx_description
1 polymer ?
#
loop_
_entity_poly.entity_id
_entity_poly.type
_entity_poly.pdbx_seq_one_letter_code
_entity_poly.pdbx_strand_id
1 'polypeptide(L)'
;MPAATASFAPLPAGPVRRTRPPLLLGQPGSLRRTPLSWLIPAGLVLQLGVVLLWRSPGYAEGFAELVLVPVGAVLLGIIGWTSTRDAWPAIAITRHRLGRIMLARLLTLEVVLTFTVLIAGLLTLATGADPGRTLRAALLSLAVGWMLLVAAFWLTVRWSPGLTAAVNGIGLIVSLVLGAGALATSLWPYAPWAWAHTPASLGRTTTALIAMAALLLGTAVTPLVASALRRPR
;
A
#
# COMPACT_ATOMS: atom_id res chain seq x y z
N MET A 1 53.19 -18.36 22.57
CA MET A 1 52.06 -17.75 21.83
C MET A 1 52.26 -16.25 21.80
N PRO A 2 52.65 -15.64 20.67
CA PRO A 2 52.82 -14.19 20.60
C PRO A 2 51.45 -13.51 20.53
N ALA A 3 51.22 -12.56 21.44
CA ALA A 3 50.04 -11.71 21.47
C ALA A 3 50.12 -10.69 20.33
N ALA A 4 49.26 -10.82 19.33
CA ALA A 4 49.12 -9.84 18.27
C ALA A 4 48.41 -8.59 18.81
N THR A 5 49.18 -7.62 19.28
CA THR A 5 48.73 -6.25 19.54
C THR A 5 48.50 -5.56 18.20
N ALA A 6 47.29 -5.73 17.65
CA ALA A 6 46.84 -4.93 16.52
C ALA A 6 46.77 -3.46 16.98
N SER A 7 47.74 -2.65 16.54
CA SER A 7 47.76 -1.22 16.78
C SER A 7 46.54 -0.58 16.13
N PHE A 8 45.61 -0.04 16.94
CA PHE A 8 44.54 0.81 16.46
C PHE A 8 45.16 2.10 15.91
N ALA A 9 45.35 2.17 14.59
CA ALA A 9 45.70 3.41 13.93
C ALA A 9 44.54 4.41 14.14
N PRO A 10 44.80 5.63 14.65
CA PRO A 10 43.76 6.63 14.84
C PRO A 10 43.12 6.95 13.49
N LEU A 11 41.80 6.80 13.40
CA LEU A 11 41.05 7.18 12.21
C LEU A 11 41.30 8.66 11.91
N PRO A 12 41.59 9.03 10.65
CA PRO A 12 41.88 10.41 10.28
C PRO A 12 40.71 11.32 10.71
N ALA A 13 41.03 12.32 11.54
CA ALA A 13 40.07 13.28 12.11
C ALA A 13 39.60 14.34 11.09
N GLY A 14 39.34 13.93 9.85
CA GLY A 14 38.75 14.80 8.85
C GLY A 14 37.32 15.17 9.25
N PRO A 15 36.84 16.39 8.94
CA PRO A 15 35.45 16.76 9.17
C PRO A 15 34.56 15.80 8.39
N VAL A 16 33.88 14.90 9.11
CA VAL A 16 32.87 14.00 8.51
C VAL A 16 31.74 14.88 8.02
N ARG A 17 31.80 15.24 6.73
CA ARG A 17 30.75 16.00 6.06
C ARG A 17 29.52 15.10 6.02
N ARG A 18 28.64 15.24 7.02
CA ARG A 18 27.36 14.53 7.09
C ARG A 18 26.47 15.03 5.95
N THR A 19 26.65 14.45 4.76
CA THR A 19 25.67 14.57 3.69
C THR A 19 24.41 13.89 4.17
N ARG A 20 23.39 14.70 4.51
CA ARG A 20 22.06 14.20 4.85
C ARG A 20 21.33 13.98 3.54
N PRO A 21 21.16 12.74 3.05
CA PRO A 21 20.32 12.52 1.89
C PRO A 21 18.89 13.00 2.21
N PRO A 22 18.18 13.58 1.23
CA PRO A 22 16.79 13.96 1.43
C PRO A 22 15.96 12.73 1.80
N LEU A 23 15.04 12.89 2.75
CA LEU A 23 14.30 11.79 3.40
C LEU A 23 13.61 10.86 2.40
N LEU A 24 13.16 11.39 1.26
CA LEU A 24 12.49 10.62 0.20
C LEU A 24 13.45 9.77 -0.63
N LEU A 25 14.69 10.20 -0.87
CA LEU A 25 15.65 9.44 -1.69
C LEU A 25 16.21 8.20 -0.97
N GLY A 26 16.18 8.18 0.37
CA GLY A 26 16.65 7.04 1.15
C GLY A 26 15.64 5.90 1.31
N GLN A 27 14.34 6.16 1.17
CA GLN A 27 13.29 5.16 1.38
C GLN A 27 13.32 4.01 0.37
N PRO A 28 13.48 4.25 -0.95
CA PRO A 28 13.50 3.16 -1.94
C PRO A 28 14.62 2.15 -1.68
N GLY A 29 15.79 2.60 -1.23
CA GLY A 29 16.92 1.73 -0.93
C GLY A 29 16.61 0.69 0.16
N SER A 30 15.85 1.09 1.18
CA SER A 30 15.42 0.18 2.25
C SER A 30 14.41 -0.88 1.77
N LEU A 31 13.66 -0.60 0.71
CA LEU A 31 12.66 -1.51 0.15
C LEU A 31 13.25 -2.56 -0.79
N ARG A 32 14.44 -2.31 -1.35
CA ARG A 32 15.06 -3.22 -2.34
C ARG A 32 15.35 -4.63 -1.82
N ARG A 33 15.55 -4.78 -0.50
CA ARG A 33 15.83 -6.09 0.15
C ARG A 33 14.59 -6.74 0.76
N THR A 34 13.41 -6.19 0.48
CA THR A 34 12.14 -6.70 0.97
C THR A 34 11.45 -7.50 -0.13
N PRO A 35 10.49 -8.38 0.20
CA PRO A 35 9.71 -9.11 -0.82
C PRO A 35 8.88 -8.19 -1.74
N LEU A 36 8.84 -6.88 -1.47
CA LEU A 36 8.13 -5.88 -2.27
C LEU A 36 8.62 -5.81 -3.72
N SER A 37 9.90 -6.09 -3.97
CA SER A 37 10.46 -6.15 -5.33
C SER A 37 9.83 -7.26 -6.18
N TRP A 38 9.36 -8.33 -5.54
CA TRP A 38 8.69 -9.45 -6.19
C TRP A 38 7.17 -9.31 -6.20
N LEU A 39 6.61 -8.60 -5.22
CA LEU A 39 5.16 -8.47 -5.07
C LEU A 39 4.51 -7.76 -6.26
N ILE A 40 5.11 -6.65 -6.71
CA ILE A 40 4.63 -5.89 -7.86
C ILE A 40 4.64 -6.74 -9.14
N PRO A 41 5.78 -7.31 -9.59
CA PRO A 41 5.79 -8.11 -10.81
C PRO A 41 4.92 -9.36 -10.68
N ALA A 42 4.85 -10.01 -9.51
CA ALA A 42 3.96 -11.16 -9.33
C ALA A 42 2.48 -10.77 -9.52
N GLY A 43 2.03 -9.68 -8.90
CA GLY A 43 0.66 -9.18 -9.09
C GLY A 43 0.36 -8.81 -10.55
N LEU A 44 1.32 -8.17 -11.24
CA LEU A 44 1.17 -7.80 -12.65
C LEU A 44 1.18 -9.02 -13.58
N VAL A 45 2.00 -10.04 -13.30
CA VAL A 45 1.99 -11.31 -14.03
C VAL A 45 0.65 -12.04 -13.84
N LEU A 46 0.10 -12.03 -12.62
CA LEU A 46 -1.23 -12.58 -12.36
C LEU A 46 -2.31 -11.82 -13.15
N GLN A 47 -2.29 -10.48 -13.13
CA GLN A 47 -3.21 -9.66 -13.93
C GLN A 47 -3.08 -9.95 -15.43
N LEU A 48 -1.86 -10.05 -15.94
CA LEU A 48 -1.60 -10.42 -17.32
C LEU A 48 -2.15 -11.82 -17.63
N GLY A 49 -1.99 -12.78 -16.72
CA GLY A 49 -2.58 -14.10 -16.83
C GLY A 49 -4.11 -14.06 -16.95
N VAL A 50 -4.79 -13.25 -16.12
CA VAL A 50 -6.25 -13.04 -16.21
C VAL A 50 -6.64 -12.44 -17.56
N VAL A 51 -5.92 -11.41 -18.00
CA VAL A 51 -6.12 -10.75 -19.29
C VAL A 51 -5.98 -11.76 -20.45
N LEU A 52 -4.93 -12.58 -20.44
CA LEU A 52 -4.65 -13.54 -21.50
C LEU A 52 -5.62 -14.73 -21.51
N LEU A 53 -6.05 -15.19 -20.33
CA LEU A 53 -6.92 -16.34 -20.17
C LEU A 53 -8.37 -16.01 -20.51
N TRP A 54 -8.89 -14.90 -20.00
CA TRP A 54 -10.31 -14.55 -20.12
C TRP A 54 -10.61 -13.61 -21.28
N ARG A 55 -9.63 -12.80 -21.71
CA ARG A 55 -9.74 -11.83 -22.82
C ARG A 55 -10.99 -10.95 -22.77
N SER A 56 -11.46 -10.66 -21.56
CA SER A 56 -12.67 -9.90 -21.33
C SER A 56 -12.37 -8.74 -20.37
N PRO A 57 -12.78 -7.52 -20.72
CA PRO A 57 -12.51 -6.33 -19.92
C PRO A 57 -13.13 -6.43 -18.53
N GLY A 58 -14.31 -7.04 -18.41
CA GLY A 58 -14.99 -7.19 -17.12
C GLY A 58 -14.20 -8.04 -16.12
N TYR A 59 -13.56 -9.13 -16.58
CA TYR A 59 -12.73 -9.97 -15.70
C TYR A 59 -11.41 -9.28 -15.32
N ALA A 60 -10.79 -8.57 -16.26
CA ALA A 60 -9.57 -7.82 -16.01
C ALA A 60 -9.79 -6.66 -15.02
N GLU A 61 -10.87 -5.89 -15.19
CA GLU A 61 -11.32 -4.84 -14.26
C GLU A 61 -11.61 -5.43 -12.88
N GLY A 62 -12.48 -6.45 -12.83
CA GLY A 62 -12.91 -7.06 -11.58
C GLY A 62 -11.75 -7.63 -10.78
N PHE A 63 -10.79 -8.31 -11.43
CA PHE A 63 -9.61 -8.82 -10.73
C PHE A 63 -8.72 -7.68 -10.21
N ALA A 64 -8.48 -6.65 -11.03
CA ALA A 64 -7.67 -5.51 -10.61
C ALA A 64 -8.27 -4.83 -9.37
N GLU A 65 -9.58 -4.56 -9.41
CA GLU A 65 -10.31 -3.80 -8.39
C GLU A 65 -10.59 -4.61 -7.11
N LEU A 66 -10.97 -5.88 -7.24
CA LEU A 66 -11.39 -6.70 -6.08
C LEU A 66 -10.25 -7.52 -5.46
N VAL A 67 -9.19 -7.81 -6.22
CA VAL A 67 -8.09 -8.66 -5.76
C VAL A 67 -6.77 -7.89 -5.74
N LEU A 68 -6.31 -7.43 -6.90
CA LEU A 68 -4.95 -6.89 -7.01
C LEU A 68 -4.74 -5.65 -6.12
N VAL A 69 -5.67 -4.69 -6.16
CA VAL A 69 -5.57 -3.44 -5.40
C VAL A 69 -5.70 -3.66 -3.90
N PRO A 70 -6.74 -4.35 -3.38
CA PRO A 70 -6.87 -4.58 -1.94
C PRO A 70 -5.71 -5.41 -1.37
N VAL A 71 -5.32 -6.50 -2.05
CA VAL A 71 -4.20 -7.34 -1.61
C VAL A 71 -2.89 -6.56 -1.65
N GLY A 72 -2.64 -5.85 -2.76
CA GLY A 72 -1.46 -5.01 -2.93
C GLY A 72 -1.33 -3.99 -1.81
N ALA A 73 -2.37 -3.18 -1.56
CA ALA A 73 -2.38 -2.16 -0.52
C ALA A 73 -2.10 -2.73 0.87
N VAL A 74 -2.73 -3.86 1.23
CA VAL A 74 -2.57 -4.50 2.53
C VAL A 74 -1.15 -5.04 2.71
N LEU A 75 -0.63 -5.76 1.73
CA LEU A 75 0.72 -6.32 1.78
C LEU A 75 1.78 -5.21 1.78
N LEU A 76 1.59 -4.14 1.02
CA LEU A 76 2.46 -2.95 1.06
C LEU A 76 2.48 -2.33 2.46
N GLY A 77 1.32 -2.23 3.13
CA GLY A 77 1.23 -1.72 4.51
C GLY A 77 1.98 -2.60 5.51
N ILE A 78 1.80 -3.92 5.41
CA ILE A 78 2.48 -4.90 6.27
C ILE A 78 4.00 -4.86 6.05
N ILE A 79 4.46 -5.01 4.80
CA ILE A 79 5.87 -5.02 4.42
C ILE A 79 6.52 -3.68 4.75
N GLY A 80 5.80 -2.58 4.52
CA GLY A 80 6.24 -1.24 4.80
C GLY A 80 6.69 -1.06 6.25
N TRP A 81 5.94 -1.59 7.20
CA TRP A 81 6.29 -1.57 8.62
C TRP A 81 7.33 -2.63 8.99
N THR A 82 7.14 -3.90 8.60
CA THR A 82 8.05 -4.98 9.04
C THR A 82 9.49 -4.74 8.61
N SER A 83 9.71 -4.15 7.44
CA SER A 83 11.04 -3.78 6.94
C SER A 83 11.71 -2.61 7.69
N THR A 84 10.96 -1.85 8.48
CA THR A 84 11.48 -0.71 9.26
C THR A 84 11.42 -0.94 10.76
N ARG A 85 10.79 -2.02 11.20
CA ARG A 85 10.58 -2.36 12.61
C ARG A 85 11.89 -2.44 13.40
N ASP A 86 12.92 -3.08 12.86
CA ASP A 86 14.18 -3.26 13.59
C ASP A 86 15.00 -1.98 13.68
N ALA A 87 14.85 -1.08 12.70
CA ALA A 87 15.46 0.25 12.71
C ALA A 87 14.66 1.26 13.55
N TRP A 88 13.46 0.89 14.01
CA TRP A 88 12.54 1.78 14.69
C TRP A 88 13.12 2.41 15.97
N PRO A 89 13.82 1.68 16.87
CA PRO A 89 14.38 2.28 18.08
C PRO A 89 15.36 3.43 17.76
N ALA A 90 16.20 3.27 16.72
CA ALA A 90 17.11 4.31 16.28
C ALA A 90 16.37 5.54 15.70
N ILE A 91 15.28 5.31 14.97
CA ILE A 91 14.43 6.38 14.41
C ILE A 91 13.69 7.14 15.52
N ALA A 92 13.18 6.42 16.52
CA ALA A 92 12.36 6.96 17.62
C ALA A 92 13.12 7.96 18.51
N ILE A 93 14.44 7.80 18.63
CA ILE A 93 15.32 8.76 19.32
C ILE A 93 15.23 10.15 18.65
N THR A 94 14.96 10.21 17.35
CA THR A 94 14.84 11.44 16.57
C THR A 94 13.41 11.99 16.60
N ARG A 95 12.88 12.29 17.81
CA ARG A 95 11.46 12.65 18.07
C ARG A 95 10.89 13.74 17.14
N HIS A 96 11.68 14.75 16.76
CA HIS A 96 11.20 15.90 15.98
C HIS A 96 10.88 15.61 14.50
N ARG A 97 11.25 14.43 13.96
CA ARG A 97 11.05 14.10 12.54
C ARG A 97 10.20 12.86 12.30
N LEU A 98 9.69 12.25 13.36
CA LEU A 98 8.98 10.97 13.30
C LEU A 98 7.79 10.99 12.32
N GLY A 99 6.93 12.00 12.42
CA GLY A 99 5.78 12.16 11.52
C GLY A 99 6.19 12.33 10.06
N ARG A 100 7.26 13.08 9.78
CA ARG A 100 7.76 13.29 8.41
C ARG A 100 8.37 12.02 7.82
N ILE A 101 9.10 11.24 8.62
CA ILE A 101 9.69 9.96 8.17
C ILE A 101 8.57 8.96 7.85
N MET A 102 7.54 8.88 8.69
CA MET A 102 6.39 8.01 8.44
C MET A 102 5.54 8.46 7.25
N LEU A 103 5.29 9.75 7.11
CA LEU A 103 4.60 10.28 5.92
C LEU A 103 5.39 9.98 4.64
N ALA A 104 6.71 10.22 4.64
CA ALA A 104 7.58 9.88 3.52
C ALA A 104 7.52 8.38 3.18
N ARG A 105 7.43 7.52 4.20
CA ARG A 105 7.27 6.08 4.02
C ARG A 105 5.94 5.74 3.36
N LEU A 106 4.82 6.24 3.90
CA LEU A 106 3.49 6.01 3.36
C LEU A 106 3.39 6.52 1.90
N LEU A 107 3.93 7.70 1.62
CA LEU A 107 3.97 8.25 0.26
C LEU A 107 4.83 7.39 -0.68
N THR A 108 5.93 6.81 -0.20
CA THR A 108 6.76 5.90 -1.02
C THR A 108 5.97 4.63 -1.37
N LEU A 109 5.22 4.07 -0.42
CA LEU A 109 4.36 2.90 -0.66
C LEU A 109 3.18 3.25 -1.57
N GLU A 110 2.62 4.45 -1.44
CA GLU A 110 1.55 4.94 -2.30
C GLU A 110 2.02 5.09 -3.75
N VAL A 111 3.23 5.61 -3.98
CA VAL A 111 3.81 5.68 -5.32
C VAL A 111 3.88 4.29 -5.96
N VAL A 112 4.29 3.26 -5.18
CA VAL A 112 4.33 1.87 -5.65
C VAL A 112 2.93 1.35 -6.00
N LEU A 113 1.95 1.63 -5.16
CA LEU A 113 0.56 1.27 -5.43
C LEU A 113 0.06 1.96 -6.70
N THR A 114 0.31 3.26 -6.86
CA THR A 114 -0.06 4.03 -8.04
C THR A 114 0.52 3.44 -9.32
N PHE A 115 1.80 3.09 -9.34
CA PHE A 115 2.40 2.40 -10.49
C PHE A 115 1.69 1.09 -10.80
N THR A 116 1.33 0.31 -9.77
CA THR A 116 0.61 -0.96 -9.94
C THR A 116 -0.78 -0.74 -10.55
N VAL A 117 -1.55 0.25 -10.06
CA VAL A 117 -2.87 0.60 -10.59
C VAL A 117 -2.78 1.09 -12.03
N LEU A 118 -1.80 1.94 -12.35
CA LEU A 118 -1.60 2.45 -13.71
C LEU A 118 -1.30 1.32 -14.70
N ILE A 119 -0.40 0.40 -14.35
CA ILE A 119 -0.08 -0.73 -15.23
C ILE A 119 -1.29 -1.67 -15.36
N ALA A 120 -2.00 -1.97 -14.27
CA ALA A 120 -3.21 -2.77 -14.33
C ALA A 120 -4.29 -2.13 -15.23
N GLY A 121 -4.48 -0.81 -15.13
CA GLY A 121 -5.37 -0.05 -16.01
C GLY A 121 -4.96 -0.13 -17.48
N LEU A 122 -3.66 -0.01 -17.79
CA LEU A 122 -3.15 -0.17 -19.16
C LEU A 122 -3.40 -1.58 -19.71
N LEU A 123 -3.20 -2.62 -18.89
CA LEU A 123 -3.50 -4.00 -19.25
C LEU A 123 -4.99 -4.21 -19.52
N THR A 124 -5.85 -3.59 -18.73
CA THR A 124 -7.31 -3.61 -18.92
C THR A 124 -7.72 -2.88 -20.21
N LEU A 125 -7.15 -1.71 -20.51
CA LEU A 125 -7.40 -1.00 -21.77
C LEU A 125 -7.01 -1.85 -23.00
N ALA A 126 -5.93 -2.63 -22.90
CA ALA A 126 -5.51 -3.54 -23.96
C ALA A 126 -6.54 -4.65 -24.29
N THR A 127 -7.52 -4.88 -23.42
CA THR A 127 -8.65 -5.81 -23.68
C THR A 127 -9.84 -5.15 -24.39
N GLY A 128 -9.75 -3.86 -24.73
CA GLY A 128 -10.85 -3.10 -25.34
C GLY A 128 -11.83 -2.49 -24.33
N ALA A 129 -11.41 -2.33 -23.08
CA ALA A 129 -12.23 -1.67 -22.05
C ALA A 129 -12.50 -0.18 -22.38
N ASP A 130 -13.62 0.34 -21.88
CA ASP A 130 -13.95 1.75 -22.01
C ASP A 130 -12.94 2.64 -21.25
N PRO A 131 -12.28 3.61 -21.89
CA PRO A 131 -11.28 4.44 -21.22
C PRO A 131 -11.84 5.28 -20.07
N GLY A 132 -13.06 5.80 -20.21
CA GLY A 132 -13.69 6.63 -19.19
C GLY A 132 -13.99 5.84 -17.92
N ARG A 133 -14.54 4.64 -18.08
CA ARG A 133 -14.76 3.66 -17.00
C ARG A 133 -13.45 3.24 -16.35
N THR A 134 -12.44 2.91 -17.15
CA THR A 134 -11.12 2.48 -16.65
C THR A 134 -10.44 3.58 -15.84
N LEU A 135 -10.50 4.84 -16.29
CA LEU A 135 -9.96 5.97 -15.54
C LEU A 135 -10.68 6.17 -14.21
N ARG A 136 -12.01 6.09 -14.20
CA ARG A 136 -12.80 6.21 -12.96
C ARG A 136 -12.47 5.08 -11.98
N ALA A 137 -12.37 3.86 -12.46
CA ALA A 137 -11.95 2.69 -11.70
C ALA A 137 -10.54 2.85 -11.12
N ALA A 138 -9.59 3.37 -11.90
CA ALA A 138 -8.24 3.65 -11.44
C ALA A 138 -8.23 4.69 -10.31
N LEU A 139 -8.95 5.80 -10.47
CA LEU A 139 -9.04 6.85 -9.43
C LEU A 139 -9.66 6.31 -8.14
N LEU A 140 -10.71 5.50 -8.24
CA LEU A 140 -11.32 4.83 -7.08
C LEU A 140 -10.37 3.83 -6.43
N SER A 141 -9.67 3.03 -7.25
CA SER A 141 -8.67 2.07 -6.79
C SER A 141 -7.54 2.74 -6.02
N LEU A 142 -7.09 3.93 -6.45
CA LEU A 142 -6.10 4.72 -5.72
C LEU A 142 -6.64 5.20 -4.38
N ALA A 143 -7.85 5.77 -4.34
CA ALA A 143 -8.46 6.25 -3.11
C ALA A 143 -8.68 5.12 -2.08
N VAL A 144 -9.24 4.00 -2.54
CA VAL A 144 -9.50 2.81 -1.72
C VAL A 144 -8.20 2.15 -1.29
N GLY A 145 -7.25 2.01 -2.22
CA GLY A 145 -5.95 1.45 -1.94
C GLY A 145 -5.15 2.27 -0.93
N TRP A 146 -5.18 3.61 -1.01
CA TRP A 146 -4.58 4.50 0.01
C TRP A 146 -5.22 4.27 1.39
N MET A 147 -6.55 4.23 1.48
CA MET A 147 -7.26 3.95 2.73
C MET A 147 -6.84 2.61 3.34
N LEU A 148 -6.84 1.53 2.53
CA LEU A 148 -6.46 0.19 2.97
C LEU A 148 -4.98 0.11 3.35
N LEU A 149 -4.10 0.77 2.59
CA LEU A 149 -2.67 0.85 2.86
C LEU A 149 -2.41 1.46 4.24
N VAL A 150 -3.01 2.62 4.52
CA VAL A 150 -2.82 3.31 5.80
C VAL A 150 -3.44 2.51 6.94
N ALA A 151 -4.63 1.93 6.75
CA ALA A 151 -5.27 1.08 7.76
C ALA A 151 -4.43 -0.17 8.08
N ALA A 152 -3.93 -0.87 7.06
CA ALA A 152 -3.06 -2.03 7.23
C ALA A 152 -1.74 -1.66 7.89
N PHE A 153 -1.13 -0.54 7.49
CA PHE A 153 0.09 -0.04 8.13
C PHE A 153 -0.15 0.23 9.62
N TRP A 154 -1.24 0.94 9.95
CA TRP A 154 -1.63 1.23 11.33
C TRP A 154 -1.88 -0.03 12.16
N LEU A 155 -2.67 -0.97 11.64
CA LEU A 155 -2.95 -2.26 12.28
C LEU A 155 -1.65 -3.03 12.59
N THR A 156 -0.72 -3.03 11.63
CA THR A 156 0.55 -3.76 11.75
C THR A 156 1.46 -3.13 12.80
N VAL A 157 1.51 -1.79 12.84
CA VAL A 157 2.23 -1.03 13.88
C VAL A 157 1.64 -1.30 15.26
N ARG A 158 0.31 -1.30 15.38
CA ARG A 158 -0.37 -1.35 16.68
C ARG A 158 -0.44 -2.75 17.28
N TRP A 159 -0.72 -3.76 16.47
CA TRP A 159 -0.90 -5.15 16.94
C TRP A 159 0.18 -6.07 16.36
N SER A 160 -0.04 -6.63 15.17
CA SER A 160 0.90 -7.53 14.50
C SER A 160 0.59 -7.69 13.01
N PRO A 161 1.57 -8.11 12.19
CA PRO A 161 1.34 -8.48 10.79
C PRO A 161 0.28 -9.55 10.60
N GLY A 162 0.25 -10.57 11.47
CA GLY A 162 -0.70 -11.68 11.38
C GLY A 162 -2.15 -11.23 11.60
N LEU A 163 -2.39 -10.36 12.60
CA LEU A 163 -3.72 -9.81 12.83
C LEU A 163 -4.17 -8.91 11.67
N THR A 164 -3.27 -8.07 11.16
CA THR A 164 -3.55 -7.24 9.98
C THR A 164 -3.96 -8.09 8.79
N ALA A 165 -3.23 -9.17 8.52
CA ALA A 165 -3.53 -10.09 7.42
C ALA A 165 -4.90 -10.77 7.62
N ALA A 166 -5.23 -11.21 8.84
CA ALA A 166 -6.52 -11.83 9.14
C ALA A 166 -7.69 -10.87 8.94
N VAL A 167 -7.62 -9.66 9.51
CA VAL A 167 -8.68 -8.64 9.39
C VAL A 167 -8.91 -8.27 7.93
N ASN A 168 -7.85 -8.04 7.17
CA ASN A 168 -7.96 -7.69 5.76
C ASN A 168 -8.36 -8.89 4.88
N GLY A 169 -7.96 -10.11 5.24
CA GLY A 169 -8.39 -11.32 4.57
C GLY A 169 -9.90 -11.53 4.69
N ILE A 170 -10.46 -11.32 5.89
CA ILE A 170 -11.92 -11.33 6.10
C ILE A 170 -12.58 -10.24 5.26
N GLY A 171 -12.07 -9.00 5.31
CA GLY A 171 -12.59 -7.89 4.51
C GLY A 171 -12.57 -8.16 3.01
N LEU A 172 -11.53 -8.84 2.51
CA LEU A 172 -11.40 -9.24 1.11
C LEU A 172 -12.38 -10.36 0.74
N ILE A 173 -12.57 -11.37 1.58
CA ILE A 173 -13.56 -12.43 1.34
C ILE A 173 -14.97 -11.82 1.28
N VAL A 174 -15.30 -10.95 2.24
CA VAL A 174 -16.57 -10.22 2.25
C VAL A 174 -16.71 -9.37 0.99
N SER A 175 -15.66 -8.68 0.56
CA SER A 175 -15.64 -7.91 -0.70
C SER A 175 -15.92 -8.77 -1.92
N LEU A 176 -15.29 -9.93 -2.04
CA LEU A 176 -15.51 -10.83 -3.18
C LEU A 176 -16.94 -11.35 -3.23
N VAL A 177 -17.50 -11.72 -2.07
CA VAL A 177 -18.88 -12.21 -1.97
C VAL A 177 -19.88 -11.10 -2.30
N LEU A 178 -19.65 -9.88 -1.79
CA LEU A 178 -20.57 -8.76 -1.96
C LEU A 178 -20.44 -8.07 -3.31
N GLY A 179 -19.21 -7.89 -3.79
CA GLY A 179 -18.88 -7.13 -5.00
C GLY A 179 -19.21 -7.86 -6.30
N ALA A 180 -19.17 -9.19 -6.30
CA ALA A 180 -19.48 -10.00 -7.50
C ALA A 180 -20.96 -10.46 -7.58
N GLY A 181 -21.76 -10.17 -6.55
CA GLY A 181 -23.11 -10.72 -6.40
C GLY A 181 -24.25 -9.74 -6.71
N ALA A 182 -25.48 -10.26 -6.72
CA ALA A 182 -26.71 -9.46 -6.87
C ALA A 182 -26.90 -8.40 -5.76
N LEU A 183 -26.25 -8.59 -4.62
CA LEU A 183 -26.29 -7.67 -3.48
C LEU A 183 -25.30 -6.51 -3.60
N ALA A 184 -24.46 -6.48 -4.62
CA ALA A 184 -23.42 -5.47 -4.79
C ALA A 184 -24.01 -4.06 -4.66
N THR A 185 -25.06 -3.73 -5.40
CA THR A 185 -25.65 -2.38 -5.36
C THR A 185 -26.13 -1.95 -3.97
N SER A 186 -26.72 -2.86 -3.18
CA SER A 186 -27.28 -2.54 -1.87
C SER A 186 -26.24 -2.54 -0.75
N LEU A 187 -25.24 -3.43 -0.84
CA LEU A 187 -24.26 -3.63 0.23
C LEU A 187 -22.90 -2.98 -0.04
N TRP A 188 -22.66 -2.48 -1.24
CA TRP A 188 -21.43 -1.81 -1.63
C TRP A 188 -21.00 -0.66 -0.69
N PRO A 189 -21.90 0.22 -0.19
CA PRO A 189 -21.51 1.26 0.77
C PRO A 189 -20.90 0.71 2.07
N TYR A 190 -21.18 -0.55 2.42
CA TYR A 190 -20.71 -1.20 3.65
C TYR A 190 -19.52 -2.13 3.42
N ALA A 191 -19.02 -2.23 2.18
CA ALA A 191 -17.89 -3.08 1.81
C ALA A 191 -16.72 -2.24 1.28
N PRO A 192 -15.91 -1.60 2.16
CA PRO A 192 -14.84 -0.70 1.75
C PRO A 192 -13.82 -1.32 0.80
N TRP A 193 -13.56 -2.62 0.96
CA TRP A 193 -12.68 -3.41 0.09
C TRP A 193 -13.24 -3.65 -1.32
N ALA A 194 -14.54 -3.40 -1.55
CA ALA A 194 -15.19 -3.51 -2.86
C ALA A 194 -15.37 -2.15 -3.54
N TRP A 195 -15.03 -1.04 -2.88
CA TRP A 195 -15.27 0.31 -3.40
C TRP A 195 -14.52 0.64 -4.69
N ALA A 196 -13.48 -0.11 -5.02
CA ALA A 196 -12.83 0.00 -6.33
C ALA A 196 -13.74 -0.52 -7.46
N HIS A 197 -14.55 -1.54 -7.17
CA HIS A 197 -15.47 -2.17 -8.12
C HIS A 197 -16.86 -1.58 -8.00
N THR A 198 -17.19 -0.63 -8.87
CA THR A 198 -18.48 0.06 -8.83
C THR A 198 -19.55 -0.69 -9.63
N PRO A 199 -20.69 -1.06 -9.01
CA PRO A 199 -21.86 -1.53 -9.74
C PRO A 199 -22.27 -0.53 -10.83
N ALA A 200 -22.65 -1.04 -12.00
CA ALA A 200 -23.04 -0.22 -13.14
C ALA A 200 -24.23 0.72 -12.86
N SER A 201 -25.07 0.36 -11.87
CA SER A 201 -26.25 1.14 -11.46
C SER A 201 -25.94 2.32 -10.52
N LEU A 202 -24.71 2.45 -10.01
CA LEU A 202 -24.36 3.55 -9.10
C LEU A 202 -23.93 4.82 -9.85
N GLY A 203 -24.60 5.92 -9.51
CA GLY A 203 -24.32 7.25 -10.07
C GLY A 203 -22.92 7.78 -9.75
N ARG A 204 -22.45 8.75 -10.56
CA ARG A 204 -21.13 9.41 -10.44
C ARG A 204 -20.93 10.10 -9.09
N THR A 205 -22.00 10.64 -8.51
CA THR A 205 -22.00 11.34 -7.22
C THR A 205 -21.65 10.40 -6.07
N THR A 206 -22.27 9.23 -6.00
CA THR A 206 -22.03 8.24 -4.93
C THR A 206 -20.58 7.75 -4.94
N THR A 207 -20.02 7.52 -6.13
CA THR A 207 -18.60 7.12 -6.25
C THR A 207 -17.64 8.24 -5.85
N ALA A 208 -17.95 9.49 -6.18
CA ALA A 208 -17.11 10.63 -5.80
C ALA A 208 -17.12 10.84 -4.28
N LEU A 209 -18.28 10.70 -3.63
CA LEU A 209 -18.41 10.77 -2.18
C LEU A 209 -17.60 9.68 -1.49
N ILE A 210 -17.63 8.46 -2.01
CA ILE A 210 -16.88 7.34 -1.43
C ILE A 210 -15.38 7.46 -1.70
N ALA A 211 -14.96 7.94 -2.88
CA ALA A 211 -13.56 8.28 -3.12
C ALA A 211 -13.06 9.32 -2.12
N MET A 212 -13.86 10.37 -1.90
CA MET A 212 -13.53 11.43 -0.94
C MET A 212 -13.48 10.88 0.49
N ALA A 213 -14.45 10.04 0.88
CA ALA A 213 -14.46 9.39 2.19
C ALA A 213 -13.22 8.51 2.40
N ALA A 214 -12.83 7.71 1.40
CA ALA A 214 -11.64 6.85 1.47
C ALA A 214 -10.35 7.69 1.63
N LEU A 215 -10.20 8.77 0.85
CA LEU A 215 -9.07 9.69 0.98
C LEU A 215 -9.02 10.37 2.37
N LEU A 216 -10.16 10.85 2.84
CA LEU A 216 -10.28 11.47 4.17
C LEU A 216 -9.96 10.47 5.29
N LEU A 217 -10.45 9.23 5.19
CA LEU A 217 -10.14 8.17 6.16
C LEU A 217 -8.65 7.82 6.15
N GLY A 218 -8.04 7.63 4.97
CA GLY A 218 -6.61 7.35 4.86
C GLY A 218 -5.77 8.48 5.47
N THR A 219 -6.10 9.74 5.17
CA THR A 219 -5.38 10.89 5.73
C THR A 219 -5.59 11.04 7.25
N ALA A 220 -6.81 10.84 7.75
CA ALA A 220 -7.15 10.94 9.17
C ALA A 220 -6.50 9.86 10.05
N VAL A 221 -6.17 8.69 9.48
CA VAL A 221 -5.47 7.62 10.22
C VAL A 221 -3.97 7.90 10.36
N THR A 222 -3.38 8.73 9.52
CA THR A 222 -1.96 9.14 9.58
C THR A 222 -1.51 9.66 10.97
N PRO A 223 -2.23 10.58 11.65
CA PRO A 223 -1.88 10.99 13.02
C PRO A 223 -2.04 9.84 14.03
N LEU A 224 -2.98 8.91 13.84
CA LEU A 224 -3.13 7.73 14.69
C LEU A 224 -1.90 6.81 14.58
N VAL A 225 -1.36 6.63 13.37
CA VAL A 225 -0.07 5.94 13.16
C VAL A 225 1.03 6.62 13.95
N ALA A 226 1.16 7.94 13.84
CA ALA A 226 2.17 8.70 14.59
C ALA A 226 2.00 8.57 16.12
N SER A 227 0.76 8.44 16.61
CA SER A 227 0.48 8.24 18.04
C SER A 227 0.78 6.82 18.52
N ALA A 228 0.46 5.79 17.72
CA ALA A 228 0.70 4.39 18.05
C ALA A 228 2.20 4.11 18.21
N LEU A 229 3.01 4.79 17.41
CA LEU A 229 4.46 4.74 17.40
C LEU A 229 5.13 5.36 18.65
N ARG A 230 4.41 6.18 19.43
CA ARG A 230 4.93 6.81 20.65
C ARG A 230 4.70 5.99 21.92
N ARG A 231 3.84 4.97 21.87
CA ARG A 231 3.55 4.13 23.04
C ARG A 231 4.62 3.04 23.14
N PRO A 232 5.43 2.99 24.21
CA PRO A 232 6.30 1.85 24.46
C PRO A 232 5.43 0.59 24.60
N ARG A 233 5.89 -0.51 23.98
CA ARG A 233 5.30 -1.84 24.20
C ARG A 233 5.96 -2.46 25.42
#